data_AF-A0A660QI23-F1
#
_entry.id   AF-A0A660QI23-F1
#
_cell.length_a   1.000
_cell.length_b   1.000
_cell.length_c   1.000
_cell.angle_alpha   90.00
_cell.angle_beta   90.00
_cell.angle_gamma   90.00
#
_symmetry.space_group_name_H-M   'P 1'
#
loop_
_entity.id
_entity.type
_entity.pdbx_description
1 polymer ?
#
loop_
_entity_poly.entity_id
_entity_poly.type
_entity_poly.pdbx_seq_one_letter_code
_entity_poly.pdbx_strand_id
1 'polypeptide(L)' 'MIILGVDPGYGVLGYGVLKIEGNRFHHLAHGVITTPKNLEMHKRLLMLR' A
#
# COMPACT_ATOMS: atom_id res chain seq x y z
N MET A 1 -12.82 5.00 12.76
CA MET A 1 -12.01 3.80 12.41
C MET A 1 -11.12 4.12 11.23
N ILE A 2 -9.86 3.66 11.21
CA ILE A 2 -8.96 3.81 10.05
C ILE A 2 -8.85 2.45 9.37
N ILE A 3 -9.00 2.41 8.04
CA ILE A 3 -8.86 1.22 7.21
C ILE A 3 -7.68 1.44 6.27
N LEU A 4 -6.79 0.44 6.20
CA LEU A 4 -5.73 0.32 5.21
C LEU A 4 -6.09 -0.80 4.22
N GLY A 5 -6.26 -0.46 2.96
CA GLY A 5 -6.34 -1.40 1.85
C GLY A 5 -4.96 -1.56 1.20
N VAL A 6 -4.57 -2.80 0.89
CA VAL A 6 -3.31 -3.12 0.22
C VAL A 6 -3.62 -3.95 -1.02
N ASP A 7 -3.10 -3.52 -2.17
CA ASP A 7 -3.10 -4.26 -3.43
C ASP A 7 -1.67 -4.78 -3.70
N PRO A 8 -1.37 -6.04 -3.33
CA PRO A 8 -0.01 -6.54 -3.31
C PRO A 8 0.49 -6.81 -4.73
N GLY A 9 1.62 -6.18 -5.07
CA GLY A 9 2.37 -6.46 -6.28
C GLY A 9 3.86 -6.39 -6.05
N TYR A 10 4.62 -7.29 -6.66
CA TYR A 10 6.06 -7.35 -6.43
C TYR A 10 6.79 -6.14 -7.02
N GLY A 11 6.33 -5.58 -8.14
CA GLY A 11 6.96 -4.40 -8.78
C GLY A 11 6.36 -3.08 -8.36
N VAL A 12 5.05 -3.08 -8.12
CA VAL A 12 4.28 -1.93 -7.68
C VAL A 12 3.28 -2.47 -6.67
N LEU A 13 3.36 -2.02 -5.42
CA LEU A 13 2.40 -2.34 -4.36
C LEU A 13 1.50 -1.12 -4.16
N GLY A 14 0.20 -1.27 -4.40
CA GLY A 14 -0.77 -0.21 -4.18
C GLY A 14 -1.25 -0.18 -2.72
N TYR A 15 -1.53 1.01 -2.20
CA TYR A 15 -2.21 1.15 -0.91
C TYR A 15 -3.22 2.30 -0.93
N GLY A 16 -4.24 2.16 -0.09
CA GLY A 16 -5.27 3.18 0.13
C GLY A 16 -5.65 3.25 1.60
N VAL A 17 -5.84 4.46 2.12
CA VAL A 17 -6.21 4.70 3.52
C VAL A 17 -7.51 5.49 3.57
N LEU A 18 -8.48 4.96 4.31
CA LEU A 18 -9.78 5.58 4.54
C LEU A 18 -10.02 5.74 6.05
N LYS A 19 -10.72 6.81 6.43
CA LYS A 19 -11.30 6.97 7.76
C LYS A 19 -12.82 6.83 7.67
N ILE A 20 -13.37 5.99 8.54
CA ILE A 20 -14.81 5.85 8.73
C ILE A 20 -15.23 6.57 10.01
N GLU A 21 -16.18 7.49 9.88
CA GLU A 21 -16.85 8.18 10.97
C GLU A 21 -18.38 8.02 10.81
N GLY A 22 -18.97 7.11 11.59
CA GLY A 22 -20.36 6.69 11.38
C GLY A 22 -20.55 6.08 9.99
N ASN A 23 -21.46 6.66 9.19
CA ASN A 23 -21.71 6.28 7.79
C ASN A 23 -20.91 7.12 6.77
N ARG A 24 -19.96 7.94 7.21
CA ARG A 24 -19.15 8.77 6.32
C ARG A 24 -17.78 8.15 6.08
N PHE A 25 -17.37 8.15 4.82
CA PHE A 25 -16.05 7.72 4.37
C PHE A 25 -15.23 8.95 4.00
N HIS A 26 -14.05 9.06 4.60
CA HIS A 26 -13.09 10.11 4.31
C HIS A 26 -11.86 9.47 3.69
N HIS A 27 -11.49 9.93 2.50
CA HIS A 27 -10.19 9.61 1.92
C HIS A 27 -9.09 10.26 2.76
N LEU A 28 -8.09 9.47 3.16
CA LEU A 28 -6.93 9.98 3.89
C LEU A 28 -5.68 9.98 3.01
N ALA A 29 -5.40 8.88 2.33
CA ALA A 29 -4.23 8.75 1.46
C ALA A 29 -4.43 7.62 0.45
N HIS A 30 -3.70 7.67 -0.66
CA HIS A 30 -3.47 6.52 -1.53
C HIS A 30 -2.09 6.67 -2.15
N GLY A 31 -1.51 5.57 -2.62
CA GLY A 31 -0.21 5.61 -3.25
C GLY A 31 0.26 4.26 -3.75
N VAL A 32 1.49 4.25 -4.26
CA VAL A 32 2.17 3.05 -4.72
C VAL A 32 3.59 3.01 -4.16
N ILE A 33 4.04 1.83 -3.79
CA ILE A 33 5.43 1.54 -3.45
C ILE A 33 6.02 0.76 -4.63
N THR A 34 7.00 1.33 -5.30
CA THR A 34 7.67 0.67 -6.43
C THR A 34 8.96 -0.01 -5.96
N THR A 35 9.22 -1.21 -6.47
CA THR A 35 10.51 -1.88 -6.24
C THR A 35 11.27 -2.03 -7.55
N PRO A 36 12.60 -1.80 -7.58
CA PRO A 36 13.38 -1.93 -8.79
C PRO A 36 13.36 -3.38 -9.32
N LYS A 37 13.17 -3.53 -10.64
CA LYS A 37 13.11 -4.84 -11.30
C LYS A 37 14.40 -5.65 -11.21
N ASN A 38 15.53 -4.98 -11.01
CA ASN A 38 16.87 -5.59 -11.01
C ASN A 38 17.30 -6.06 -9.61
N LEU A 39 16.45 -5.90 -8.59
CA LEU A 39 16.70 -6.43 -7.26
C LEU A 39 16.20 -7.87 -7.15
N GLU A 40 17.00 -8.70 -6.50
CA GLU A 40 16.61 -10.03 -6.06
C GLU A 40 15.30 -9.99 -5.25
N MET A 41 14.44 -10.99 -5.42
CA MET A 41 13.08 -11.01 -4.84
C MET A 41 13.09 -10.80 -3.31
N HIS A 42 14.03 -11.43 -2.59
CA HIS A 42 14.15 -11.27 -1.14
C HIS A 42 14.48 -9.82 -0.73
N LYS A 43 15.25 -9.09 -1.54
CA LYS A 43 15.57 -7.67 -1.30
C LYS A 43 14.36 -6.79 -1.57
N ARG A 44 13.54 -7.13 -2.58
CA ARG A 44 12.29 -6.42 -2.89
C ARG A 44 11.27 -6.57 -1.76
N LEU A 45 11.17 -7.75 -1.15
CA LEU A 45 10.31 -7.99 0.02
C LEU A 45 10.78 -7.22 1.26
N LEU A 46 12.09 -7.10 1.47
CA LEU A 46 12.63 -6.32 2.58
C LEU A 46 12.27 -4.83 2.49
N MET A 47 12.07 -4.29 1.29
CA MET A 47 11.64 -2.90 1.08
C MET A 47 10.18 -2.65 1.48
N LEU A 48 9.38 -3.70 1.68
CA LEU A 48 7.96 -3.64 2.05
C LEU A 48 7.74 -3.91 3.56
N ARG A 49 8.82 -3.91 4.36
CA ARG A 49 8.80 -4.14 5.81
C ARG A 49 8.39 -2.90 6.60
#